data_AF-A0A920NIB4-F1
#
_entry.id   AF-A0A920NIB4-F1
#
_cell.length_a   1.000
_cell.length_b   1.000
_cell.length_c   1.000
_cell.angle_alpha   90.00
_cell.angle_beta   90.00
_cell.angle_gamma   90.00
#
_symmetry.space_group_name_H-M   'P 1'
#
loop_
_entity.id
_entity.type
_entity.pdbx_description
1 polymer ?
#
loop_
_entity_poly.entity_id
_entity_poly.type
_entity_poly.pdbx_seq_one_letter_code
_entity_poly.pdbx_strand_id
1 'polypeptide(L)'
;MNGLYTEPPTIGLEAGGTHWAAWGTSQEWLRLGLYRDMGIDNLEGFIEFYKAVVKSWDANNLIALANTWQRNDIGKTLGFNGDSEAALSSIKSEVLYMPCETDQYFHIEALRWEAELIPNSKFVVIHHYGVIWLASGDQRSTQISLMIE
;
A
#
# COMPACT_ATOMS: atom_id res chain seq x y z
N MET A 1 20.34 -15.90 -2.14
CA MET A 1 20.50 -15.24 -0.83
C MET A 1 21.98 -14.91 -0.69
N ASN A 2 22.33 -13.63 -0.86
CA ASN A 2 23.62 -12.97 -0.62
C ASN A 2 23.54 -11.69 -1.45
N GLY A 3 22.68 -10.75 -1.07
CA GLY A 3 22.52 -9.51 -1.83
C GLY A 3 23.83 -8.75 -2.00
N LEU A 4 23.78 -7.62 -2.70
CA LEU A 4 24.97 -6.84 -3.03
C LEU A 4 25.56 -6.05 -1.85
N TYR A 5 25.26 -6.44 -0.60
CA TYR A 5 25.75 -5.78 0.61
C TYR A 5 26.23 -6.79 1.65
N THR A 6 27.33 -6.44 2.33
CA THR A 6 27.88 -7.19 3.47
C THR A 6 27.29 -6.74 4.80
N GLU A 7 26.79 -5.51 4.86
CA GLU A 7 26.10 -4.90 6.02
C GLU A 7 24.83 -4.18 5.53
N PRO A 8 23.77 -4.08 6.35
CA PRO A 8 22.54 -3.40 5.93
C PRO A 8 22.79 -1.96 5.44
N PRO A 9 22.29 -1.57 4.26
CA PRO A 9 22.51 -0.23 3.70
C PRO A 9 21.63 0.82 4.39
N THR A 10 22.01 1.22 5.61
CA THR A 10 21.19 2.05 6.52
C THR A 10 20.76 3.39 5.92
N ILE A 11 21.62 4.06 5.14
CA ILE A 11 21.28 5.33 4.46
C ILE A 11 20.09 5.14 3.51
N GLY A 12 20.08 4.06 2.72
CA GLY A 12 19.00 3.75 1.78
C GLY A 12 17.71 3.36 2.50
N LEU A 13 17.83 2.61 3.60
CA LEU A 13 16.68 2.22 4.41
C LEU A 13 16.04 3.42 5.13
N GLU A 14 16.84 4.36 5.64
CA GLU A 14 16.35 5.61 6.23
C GLU A 14 15.68 6.52 5.20
N ALA A 15 16.23 6.60 3.99
CA ALA A 15 15.59 7.31 2.88
C ALA A 15 14.24 6.68 2.52
N GLY A 16 14.17 5.34 2.47
CA GLY A 16 12.93 4.59 2.26
C GLY A 16 11.89 4.83 3.35
N GLY A 17 12.31 4.81 4.63
CA GLY A 17 11.44 5.17 5.75
C GLY A 17 10.92 6.59 5.66
N THR A 18 11.77 7.56 5.32
CA THR A 18 11.35 8.96 5.14
C THR A 18 10.32 9.10 4.01
N HIS A 19 10.51 8.37 2.90
CA HIS A 19 9.54 8.33 1.80
C HIS A 19 8.19 7.76 2.26
N TRP A 20 8.20 6.63 2.98
CA TRP A 20 6.98 6.02 3.52
C TRP A 20 6.28 6.88 4.58
N ALA A 21 7.01 7.69 5.35
CA ALA A 21 6.39 8.64 6.28
C ALA A 21 5.51 9.67 5.57
N ALA A 22 5.84 10.04 4.32
CA ALA A 22 5.05 10.98 3.53
C ALA A 22 3.83 10.30 2.86
N TRP A 23 3.95 9.03 2.47
CA TRP A 23 2.98 8.32 1.62
C TRP A 23 2.11 7.27 2.35
N GLY A 24 2.54 6.83 3.54
CA GLY A 24 1.85 5.78 4.31
C GLY A 24 0.57 6.23 4.99
N THR A 25 0.24 7.53 4.93
CA THR A 25 -0.99 8.13 5.47
C THR A 25 -1.55 9.13 4.46
N SER A 26 -2.35 10.11 4.88
CA SER A 26 -2.75 11.23 4.03
C SER A 26 -2.27 12.57 4.58
N GLN A 27 -2.31 13.59 3.73
CA GLN A 27 -2.06 14.97 4.14
C GLN A 27 -3.01 15.40 5.26
N GLU A 28 -4.26 14.94 5.23
CA GLU A 28 -5.27 15.25 6.23
C GLU A 28 -4.96 14.61 7.59
N TRP A 29 -4.47 13.36 7.58
CA TRP A 29 -4.03 12.66 8.79
C TRP A 29 -2.86 13.38 9.49
N LEU A 30 -1.90 13.86 8.71
CA LEU A 30 -0.78 14.67 9.21
C LEU A 30 -1.26 16.04 9.73
N ARG A 31 -2.16 16.71 9.00
CA ARG A 31 -2.74 18.01 9.39
C ARG A 31 -3.49 17.93 10.72
N LEU A 32 -4.23 16.83 10.93
CA LEU A 32 -4.96 16.57 12.17
C LEU A 32 -4.06 16.09 13.31
N GLY A 33 -2.79 15.75 13.04
CA GLY A 33 -1.83 15.33 14.06
C GLY A 33 -2.12 13.95 14.63
N LEU A 34 -2.69 13.03 13.84
CA LEU A 34 -3.14 11.72 14.31
C LEU A 34 -1.99 10.76 14.69
N TYR A 35 -0.73 11.13 14.41
CA TYR A 35 0.44 10.44 14.97
C TYR A 35 0.46 10.46 16.51
N ARG A 36 -0.23 11.42 17.15
CA ARG A 36 -0.38 11.46 18.61
C ARG A 36 -1.16 10.28 19.16
N ASP A 37 -2.08 9.72 18.38
CA ASP A 37 -2.84 8.53 18.77
C ASP A 37 -1.93 7.28 18.85
N MET A 38 -0.77 7.33 18.17
CA MET A 38 0.30 6.34 18.26
C MET A 38 1.27 6.59 19.43
N GLY A 39 1.02 7.63 20.24
CA GLY A 39 1.93 8.05 21.31
C GLY A 39 3.15 8.84 20.84
N ILE A 40 3.09 9.44 19.65
CA ILE A 40 4.18 10.23 19.07
C ILE A 40 3.88 11.73 19.24
N ASP A 41 4.82 12.49 19.79
CA ASP A 41 4.58 13.89 20.17
C ASP A 41 4.65 14.90 19.01
N ASN A 42 5.41 14.60 17.95
CA ASN A 42 5.67 15.53 16.86
C ASN A 42 5.98 14.80 15.54
N LEU A 43 6.06 15.59 14.45
CA LEU A 43 6.27 15.07 13.10
C LEU A 43 7.65 14.42 12.94
N GLU A 44 8.67 14.98 13.58
CA GLU A 44 10.02 14.43 13.58
C GLU A 44 10.02 13.02 14.17
N GLY A 45 9.34 12.80 15.30
CA GLY A 45 9.16 11.50 15.91
C GLY A 45 8.42 10.50 15.00
N PHE A 46 7.46 10.98 14.20
CA PHE A 46 6.73 10.15 13.25
C PHE A 46 7.62 9.71 12.07
N ILE A 47 8.48 10.60 11.58
CA ILE A 47 9.47 10.28 10.56
C ILE A 47 10.50 9.28 11.11
N GLU A 48 10.98 9.48 12.34
CA GLU A 48 11.91 8.55 12.98
C GLU A 48 11.27 7.18 13.24
N PHE A 49 9.98 7.11 13.57
CA PHE A 49 9.24 5.86 13.64
C PHE A 49 9.31 5.08 12.32
N TYR A 50 8.99 5.71 11.18
CA TYR A 50 9.05 5.06 9.87
C TYR A 50 10.47 4.65 9.48
N LYS A 51 11.47 5.50 9.75
CA LYS A 51 12.88 5.14 9.56
C LYS A 51 13.25 3.89 10.36
N ALA A 52 12.86 3.82 11.64
CA ALA A 52 13.12 2.66 12.47
C ALA A 52 12.44 1.39 11.93
N VAL A 53 11.17 1.49 11.50
CA VAL A 53 10.44 0.37 10.90
C VAL A 53 11.13 -0.13 9.63
N VAL A 54 11.43 0.74 8.67
CA VAL A 54 12.04 0.32 7.39
C VAL A 54 13.47 -0.18 7.59
N LYS A 55 14.24 0.39 8.53
CA LYS A 55 15.57 -0.13 8.89
C LYS A 55 15.55 -1.54 9.48
N SER A 56 14.42 -1.99 10.02
CA SER A 56 14.27 -3.36 10.53
C SER A 56 14.08 -4.40 9.42
N TRP A 57 13.85 -3.97 8.18
CA TRP A 57 13.58 -4.84 7.04
C TRP A 57 14.85 -5.13 6.23
N ASP A 58 14.85 -6.26 5.52
CA ASP A 58 15.93 -6.62 4.60
C ASP A 58 15.83 -5.83 3.29
N ALA A 59 16.92 -5.20 2.86
CA ALA A 59 16.93 -4.34 1.68
C ALA A 59 16.68 -5.11 0.37
N ASN A 60 17.15 -6.36 0.23
CA ASN A 60 16.86 -7.14 -0.98
C ASN A 60 15.41 -7.56 -1.03
N ASN A 61 14.81 -7.92 0.12
CA ASN A 61 13.39 -8.22 0.20
C ASN A 61 12.56 -7.00 -0.20
N LEU A 62 12.94 -5.80 0.24
CA LEU A 62 12.26 -4.57 -0.18
C LEU A 62 12.39 -4.31 -1.69
N ILE A 63 13.57 -4.51 -2.27
CA ILE A 63 13.76 -4.39 -3.71
C ILE A 63 12.94 -5.45 -4.46
N ALA A 64 12.87 -6.67 -3.94
CA ALA A 64 12.05 -7.72 -4.54
C ALA A 64 10.55 -7.36 -4.50
N LEU A 65 10.04 -6.90 -3.35
CA LEU A 65 8.66 -6.42 -3.20
C LEU A 65 8.36 -5.24 -4.15
N ALA A 66 9.26 -4.26 -4.21
CA ALA A 66 9.12 -3.11 -5.10
C ALA A 66 9.10 -3.52 -6.58
N ASN A 67 9.97 -4.45 -6.99
CA ASN A 67 9.97 -5.00 -8.35
C ASN A 67 8.67 -5.74 -8.67
N THR A 68 8.13 -6.52 -7.73
CA THR A 68 6.84 -7.19 -7.90
C THR A 68 5.72 -6.17 -8.05
N TRP A 69 5.68 -5.15 -7.18
CA TRP A 69 4.67 -4.11 -7.22
C TRP A 69 4.70 -3.33 -8.54
N GLN A 70 5.87 -2.85 -8.95
CA GLN A 70 6.04 -2.07 -10.19
C GLN A 70 5.70 -2.83 -11.47
N ARG A 71 5.76 -4.18 -11.43
CA ARG A 71 5.52 -5.04 -12.60
C ARG A 71 4.14 -5.70 -12.59
N ASN A 72 3.31 -5.40 -11.59
CA ASN A 72 1.97 -5.96 -11.49
C ASN A 72 1.13 -5.55 -12.69
N ASP A 73 0.63 -6.53 -13.43
CA ASP A 73 -0.13 -6.35 -14.66
C ASP A 73 -0.96 -7.60 -14.94
N ILE A 74 -2.27 -7.52 -14.69
CA ILE A 74 -3.21 -8.65 -14.85
C ILE A 74 -3.36 -9.07 -16.31
N GLY A 75 -3.13 -8.16 -17.28
CA GLY A 75 -3.21 -8.45 -18.71
C GLY A 75 -2.13 -9.43 -19.18
N LYS A 76 -1.05 -9.60 -18.41
CA LYS A 76 -0.01 -10.62 -18.67
C LYS A 76 -0.42 -12.03 -18.24
N THR A 77 -1.62 -12.21 -17.68
CA THR A 77 -2.19 -13.54 -17.43
C THR A 77 -2.32 -14.30 -18.76
N LEU A 78 -1.95 -15.59 -18.75
CA LEU A 78 -1.96 -16.42 -19.94
C LEU A 78 -3.35 -16.42 -20.59
N GLY A 79 -3.41 -16.06 -21.87
CA GLY A 79 -4.66 -15.99 -22.65
C GLY A 79 -5.17 -14.57 -22.92
N PHE A 80 -4.63 -13.55 -22.24
CA PHE A 80 -5.08 -12.16 -22.42
C PHE A 80 -4.13 -11.28 -23.25
N ASN A 81 -2.89 -11.74 -23.52
CA ASN A 81 -1.95 -11.07 -24.43
C ASN A 81 -1.70 -9.58 -24.12
N GLY A 82 -1.71 -9.19 -22.84
CA GLY A 82 -1.55 -7.80 -22.40
C GLY A 82 -2.84 -7.00 -22.31
N ASP A 83 -4.00 -7.61 -22.58
CA ASP A 83 -5.31 -6.97 -22.46
C ASP A 83 -5.81 -7.05 -21.00
N SER A 84 -5.58 -5.99 -20.24
CA SER A 84 -6.02 -5.88 -18.85
C SER A 84 -7.54 -5.79 -18.70
N GLU A 85 -8.24 -5.16 -19.64
CA GLU A 85 -9.70 -5.03 -19.60
C GLU A 85 -10.38 -6.39 -19.80
N ALA A 86 -9.90 -7.17 -20.77
CA ALA A 86 -10.37 -8.54 -20.99
C ALA A 86 -10.08 -9.43 -19.77
N ALA A 87 -8.92 -9.25 -19.13
CA ALA A 87 -8.56 -10.00 -17.93
C ALA A 87 -9.48 -9.67 -16.74
N LEU A 88 -9.72 -8.38 -16.47
CA LEU A 88 -10.67 -7.93 -15.43
C LEU A 88 -12.09 -8.44 -15.70
N SER A 89 -12.54 -8.33 -16.95
CA SER A 89 -13.87 -8.80 -17.39
C SER A 89 -14.05 -10.31 -17.29
N SER A 90 -12.95 -11.07 -17.21
CA SER A 90 -12.99 -12.53 -17.11
C SER A 90 -13.22 -13.05 -15.68
N ILE A 91 -13.12 -12.18 -14.67
CA ILE A 91 -13.25 -12.55 -13.26
C ILE A 91 -14.69 -13.04 -12.99
N LYS A 92 -14.80 -14.27 -12.47
CA LYS A 92 -16.09 -14.93 -12.18
C LYS A 92 -16.49 -14.85 -10.71
N SER A 93 -15.51 -14.72 -9.82
CA SER A 93 -15.74 -14.64 -8.39
C SER A 93 -16.47 -13.34 -8.01
N GLU A 94 -17.22 -13.37 -6.92
CA GLU A 94 -17.72 -12.16 -6.28
C GLU A 94 -16.54 -11.36 -5.74
N VAL A 95 -16.44 -10.07 -6.09
CA VAL A 95 -15.34 -9.19 -5.67
C VAL A 95 -15.87 -8.10 -4.77
N LEU A 96 -15.34 -8.00 -3.55
CA LEU A 96 -15.54 -6.85 -2.68
C LEU A 96 -14.34 -5.91 -2.83
N TYR A 97 -14.50 -4.84 -3.63
CA TYR A 97 -13.43 -3.89 -3.91
C TYR A 97 -13.50 -2.72 -2.91
N MET A 98 -12.53 -2.61 -2.02
CA MET A 98 -12.54 -1.67 -0.88
C MET A 98 -11.40 -0.65 -0.89
N PRO A 99 -11.46 0.40 -1.72
CA PRO A 99 -10.45 1.44 -1.71
C PRO A 99 -10.61 2.40 -0.53
N CYS A 100 -9.50 3.01 -0.10
CA CYS A 100 -9.52 4.12 0.85
C CYS A 100 -9.62 5.45 0.09
N GLU A 101 -10.53 6.33 0.52
CA GLU A 101 -10.77 7.62 -0.14
C GLU A 101 -9.53 8.53 -0.13
N THR A 102 -8.70 8.45 0.92
CA THR A 102 -7.52 9.31 1.07
C THR A 102 -6.21 8.62 0.69
N ASP A 103 -6.26 7.49 -0.02
CA ASP A 103 -5.05 6.81 -0.50
C ASP A 103 -4.30 7.69 -1.51
N GLN A 104 -3.00 7.85 -1.29
CA GLN A 104 -2.17 8.75 -2.09
C GLN A 104 -1.62 8.12 -3.37
N TYR A 105 -1.54 6.79 -3.43
CA TYR A 105 -0.88 6.08 -4.52
C TYR A 105 -1.77 5.04 -5.20
N PHE A 106 -2.87 4.62 -4.56
CA PHE A 106 -3.97 3.92 -5.21
C PHE A 106 -5.18 4.84 -5.35
N HIS A 107 -5.21 5.60 -6.45
CA HIS A 107 -6.24 6.60 -6.68
C HIS A 107 -7.64 5.98 -6.87
N ILE A 108 -8.61 6.46 -6.08
CA ILE A 108 -9.98 5.94 -6.06
C ILE A 108 -10.65 5.90 -7.44
N GLU A 109 -10.37 6.87 -8.31
CA GLU A 109 -10.96 6.91 -9.66
C GLU A 109 -10.39 5.82 -10.59
N ALA A 110 -9.10 5.49 -10.45
CA ALA A 110 -8.51 4.36 -11.19
C ALA A 110 -9.12 3.03 -10.72
N LEU A 111 -9.26 2.86 -9.40
CA LEU A 111 -9.86 1.65 -8.81
C LEU A 111 -11.35 1.53 -9.14
N ARG A 112 -12.08 2.66 -9.23
CA ARG A 112 -13.48 2.70 -9.67
C ARG A 112 -13.61 2.23 -11.11
N TRP A 113 -12.75 2.75 -12.00
CA TRP A 113 -12.71 2.31 -13.38
C TRP A 113 -12.41 0.81 -13.50
N GLU A 114 -11.44 0.29 -12.74
CA GLU A 114 -11.17 -1.16 -12.70
C GLU A 114 -12.39 -1.96 -12.20
N ALA A 115 -13.09 -1.46 -11.18
CA ALA A 115 -14.25 -2.12 -10.62
C ALA A 115 -15.42 -2.22 -11.60
N GLU A 116 -15.59 -1.23 -12.48
CA GLU A 116 -16.61 -1.23 -13.55
C GLU A 116 -16.38 -2.34 -14.58
N LEU A 117 -15.13 -2.76 -14.76
CA LEU A 117 -14.76 -3.85 -15.67
C LEU A 117 -15.00 -5.23 -15.07
N ILE A 118 -15.16 -5.34 -13.75
CA ILE A 118 -15.35 -6.62 -13.05
C ILE A 118 -16.86 -6.88 -12.89
N PRO A 119 -17.44 -7.90 -13.56
CA PRO A 119 -18.91 -8.06 -13.63
C PRO A 119 -19.63 -8.19 -12.29
N ASN A 120 -19.01 -8.86 -11.31
CA ASN A 120 -19.58 -9.12 -9.99
C ASN A 120 -18.86 -8.33 -8.88
N SER A 121 -18.46 -7.09 -9.19
CA SER A 121 -17.78 -6.23 -8.23
C SER A 121 -18.76 -5.40 -7.39
N LYS A 122 -18.55 -5.41 -6.08
CA LYS A 122 -19.13 -4.47 -5.13
C LYS A 122 -18.07 -3.49 -4.67
N PHE A 123 -18.20 -2.24 -5.10
CA PHE A 123 -17.29 -1.16 -4.73
C PHE A 123 -17.72 -0.47 -3.43
N VAL A 124 -16.93 -0.60 -2.36
CA VAL A 124 -17.23 -0.04 -1.04
C VAL A 124 -16.08 0.84 -0.57
N VAL A 125 -16.27 2.15 -0.62
CA VAL A 125 -15.26 3.12 -0.20
C VAL A 125 -15.10 3.10 1.32
N ILE A 126 -13.85 3.08 1.76
CA ILE A 126 -13.49 3.23 3.16
C ILE A 126 -13.13 4.69 3.41
N HIS A 127 -13.92 5.32 4.27
CA HIS A 127 -13.72 6.70 4.71
C HIS A 127 -12.79 6.71 5.92
N HIS A 128 -11.49 6.69 5.67
CA HIS A 128 -10.45 6.85 6.69
C HIS A 128 -9.41 7.85 6.20
N TYR A 129 -8.68 8.47 7.13
CA TYR A 129 -7.66 9.46 6.79
C TYR A 129 -6.29 8.84 6.46
N GLY A 130 -6.12 7.52 6.46
CA GLY A 130 -4.82 6.87 6.26
C GLY A 130 -4.88 5.68 5.31
N VAL A 131 -3.73 5.30 4.77
CA VAL A 131 -3.56 4.02 4.08
C VAL A 131 -3.24 2.96 5.11
N ILE A 132 -3.99 1.86 5.10
CA ILE A 132 -3.76 0.73 6.02
C ILE A 132 -2.42 0.11 5.65
N TRP A 133 -1.43 0.27 6.52
CA TRP A 133 -0.37 -0.73 6.74
C TRP A 133 0.27 -0.70 8.14
N LEU A 134 0.14 0.36 8.96
CA LEU A 134 0.86 0.41 10.25
C LEU A 134 0.12 1.04 11.46
N ALA A 135 -1.13 1.50 11.31
CA ALA A 135 -1.82 2.25 12.37
C ALA A 135 -2.97 1.50 13.08
N SER A 136 -3.05 0.18 13.00
CA SER A 136 -4.07 -0.58 13.74
C SER A 136 -3.66 -0.86 15.19
N GLY A 137 -3.55 0.20 15.98
CA GLY A 137 -3.84 0.13 17.42
C GLY A 137 -5.35 0.19 17.70
N ASP A 138 -6.16 0.59 16.71
CA ASP A 138 -7.62 0.61 16.81
C ASP A 138 -8.21 -0.71 16.27
N GLN A 139 -8.86 -1.47 17.15
CA GLN A 139 -9.63 -2.68 16.80
C GLN A 139 -10.81 -2.42 15.84
N ARG A 140 -11.05 -1.17 15.43
CA ARG A 140 -12.06 -0.79 14.42
C ARG A 140 -11.51 -0.64 13.01
N SER A 141 -10.18 -0.71 12.82
CA SER A 141 -9.57 -0.75 11.48
C SER A 141 -9.51 -2.21 11.00
N THR A 142 -10.56 -2.61 10.27
CA THR A 142 -10.64 -3.90 9.60
C THR A 142 -9.38 -4.13 8.77
N GLN A 143 -8.69 -5.25 9.00
CA GLN A 143 -7.59 -5.71 8.14
C GLN A 143 -8.02 -5.65 6.67
N ILE A 144 -7.43 -4.76 5.88
CA ILE A 144 -7.51 -4.84 4.42
C ILE A 144 -6.24 -5.56 3.98
N SER A 145 -6.29 -6.89 4.03
CA SER A 145 -5.37 -7.69 3.25
C SER A 145 -5.88 -7.64 1.81
N LEU A 146 -5.04 -7.22 0.87
CA LEU A 146 -5.18 -7.67 -0.51
C LEU A 146 -5.02 -9.20 -0.46
N MET A 147 -6.14 -9.93 -0.33
CA MET A 147 -6.17 -11.35 -0.60
C MET A 147 -6.15 -11.51 -2.11
N ILE A 148 -4.95 -11.70 -2.65
CA ILE A 148 -4.77 -12.47 -3.87
C ILE A 148 -4.21 -13.81 -3.38
N GLU A 149 -5.10 -14.79 -3.19
CA GLU A 149 -4.73 -16.21 -3.21
C GLU A 149 -4.53 -16.66 -4.66
#